data_AF-A0AA88JR83-F1
#
_entry.id   AF-A0AA88JR83-F1
#
_cell.length_a   1.000
_cell.length_b   1.000
_cell.length_c   1.000
_cell.angle_alpha   90.00
_cell.angle_beta   90.00
_cell.angle_gamma   90.00
#
_symmetry.space_group_name_H-M   'P 1'
#
loop_
_entity.id
_entity.type
_entity.pdbx_description
1 polymer ?
#
loop_
_entity_poly.entity_id
_entity_poly.type
_entity_poly.pdbx_seq_one_letter_code
_entity_poly.pdbx_strand_id
1 'polypeptide(L)' 'MMADDSAKSRLKDLIKKLVAVPDTEEELDKITDEINDLSPDSAWSNYIFYSTEFENADGDIDVDRVIEQIYKNKSIIL' A
#
# COMPACT_ATOMS: atom_id res chain seq x y z
N MET A 1 0.73 22.45 -2.27
CA MET A 1 1.28 21.22 -1.64
C MET A 1 0.12 20.41 -1.02
N MET A 2 -0.95 20.13 -1.77
CA MET A 2 -2.19 19.52 -1.24
C MET A 2 -2.62 18.23 -1.98
N ALA A 3 -1.91 17.85 -3.05
CA ALA A 3 -2.26 16.64 -3.82
C ALA A 3 -1.68 15.36 -3.21
N ASP A 4 -0.46 15.43 -2.66
CA ASP A 4 0.22 14.26 -2.09
C ASP A 4 -0.48 13.70 -0.85
N ASP A 5 -1.06 14.54 0.02
CA ASP A 5 -1.77 14.07 1.23
C ASP A 5 -3.06 13.32 0.90
N SER A 6 -3.81 13.75 -0.12
CA SER A 6 -5.04 13.06 -0.54
C SER A 6 -4.73 11.72 -1.19
N ALA A 7 -3.69 11.64 -2.02
CA ALA A 7 -3.27 10.40 -2.65
C ALA A 7 -2.73 9.40 -1.62
N LYS A 8 -1.92 9.87 -0.66
CA LYS A 8 -1.39 9.06 0.44
C LYS A 8 -2.50 8.53 1.34
N SER A 9 -3.49 9.36 1.70
CA SER A 9 -4.64 8.92 2.48
C SER A 9 -5.46 7.87 1.74
N ARG A 10 -5.71 8.08 0.44
CA ARG A 10 -6.47 7.12 -0.37
C ARG A 10 -5.75 5.78 -0.50
N LEU A 11 -4.43 5.82 -0.73
CA LEU A 11 -3.60 4.62 -0.80
C LEU A 11 -3.64 3.83 0.51
N LYS A 12 -3.57 4.53 1.65
CA LYS A 12 -3.69 3.92 2.98
C LYS A 12 -5.02 3.17 3.15
N ASP A 13 -6.13 3.77 2.74
CA ASP A 13 -7.45 3.14 2.83
C ASP A 13 -7.57 1.92 1.91
N LEU A 14 -7.00 1.96 0.71
CA LEU A 14 -6.99 0.84 -0.23
C LEU A 14 -6.16 -0.34 0.31
N ILE A 15 -4.98 -0.08 0.87
CA ILE A 15 -4.16 -1.14 1.47
C ILE A 15 -4.87 -1.77 2.67
N LYS A 16 -5.55 -0.98 3.52
CA LYS A 16 -6.36 -1.53 4.61
C LYS A 16 -7.46 -2.47 4.11
N LYS A 17 -8.15 -2.09 3.03
CA LYS A 17 -9.17 -2.95 2.40
C LYS A 17 -8.57 -4.22 1.82
N LEU A 18 -7.38 -4.13 1.23
CA LEU A 18 -6.66 -5.27 0.69
C LEU A 18 -6.30 -6.28 1.79
N VAL A 19 -5.75 -5.80 2.91
CA VAL A 19 -5.35 -6.64 4.05
C VAL A 19 -6.56 -7.22 4.79
N ALA A 20 -7.69 -6.51 4.81
CA ALA A 20 -8.94 -7.00 5.38
C ALA A 20 -9.57 -8.18 4.59
N VAL A 21 -8.94 -8.60 3.49
CA VAL A 21 -9.40 -9.63 2.55
C VAL A 21 -10.70 -9.23 1.86
N PRO A 22 -10.66 -8.83 0.58
CA PRO A 22 -11.86 -8.52 -0.20
C PRO A 22 -12.79 -9.73 -0.32
N ASP A 23 -14.11 -9.48 -0.38
CA ASP A 23 -15.11 -10.54 -0.48
C ASP A 23 -15.12 -11.23 -1.85
N THR A 24 -14.57 -10.58 -2.89
CA THR A 24 -14.55 -11.09 -4.28
C THR A 24 -13.23 -10.80 -4.99
N GLU A 25 -12.89 -11.64 -5.98
CA GLU A 25 -11.75 -11.41 -6.87
C GLU A 25 -11.90 -10.11 -7.68
N GLU A 26 -13.11 -9.73 -8.07
CA GLU A 26 -13.34 -8.47 -8.79
C GLU A 26 -13.05 -7.24 -7.93
N GLU A 27 -13.36 -7.29 -6.63
CA GLU A 27 -12.98 -6.22 -5.70
C GLU A 27 -11.49 -6.20 -5.42
N LEU A 28 -10.85 -7.37 -5.34
CA LEU A 28 -9.40 -7.47 -5.22
C LEU A 28 -8.73 -6.79 -6.41
N ASP A 29 -9.10 -7.15 -7.64
CA ASP A 29 -8.52 -6.58 -8.86
C ASP A 29 -8.68 -5.05 -8.86
N LYS A 30 -9.88 -4.52 -8.61
CA LYS A 30 -10.13 -3.06 -8.55
C LYS A 30 -9.26 -2.36 -7.51
N ILE A 31 -9.13 -2.95 -6.32
CA ILE A 31 -8.29 -2.37 -5.26
C ILE A 31 -6.83 -2.37 -5.70
N THR A 32 -6.33 -3.47 -6.26
CA THR A 32 -4.93 -3.56 -6.71
C THR A 32 -4.62 -2.64 -7.88
N ASP A 33 -5.56 -2.43 -8.81
CA ASP A 33 -5.45 -1.48 -9.91
C ASP A 33 -5.42 -0.02 -9.40
N GLU A 34 -6.31 0.35 -8.47
CA GLU A 34 -6.26 1.69 -7.86
C GLU A 34 -4.96 1.92 -7.09
N ILE A 35 -4.43 0.91 -6.40
CA ILE A 35 -3.14 1.00 -5.72
C ILE A 35 -2.01 1.16 -6.73
N ASN A 36 -2.02 0.43 -7.85
CA ASN A 36 -1.02 0.56 -8.92
C ASN A 36 -0.99 1.99 -9.50
N ASP A 37 -2.14 2.61 -9.70
CA ASP A 37 -2.24 3.96 -10.25
C ASP A 37 -1.80 5.04 -9.26
N LEU A 38 -2.07 4.84 -7.96
CA LEU A 38 -1.77 5.82 -6.91
C LEU A 38 -0.39 5.65 -6.28
N SER A 39 0.17 4.43 -6.32
CA SER A 39 1.44 4.12 -5.67
C SER A 39 2.60 4.67 -6.50
N PRO A 40 3.49 5.50 -5.91
CA PRO A 40 4.72 5.91 -6.56
C PRO A 40 5.75 4.76 -6.70
N ASP A 41 5.55 3.64 -6.01
CA ASP A 41 6.43 2.47 -6.04
C ASP A 41 5.68 1.26 -6.59
N SER A 42 6.12 0.71 -7.72
CA SER A 42 5.54 -0.49 -8.34
C SER A 42 5.80 -1.78 -7.55
N ALA A 43 6.74 -1.77 -6.61
CA ALA A 43 7.06 -2.89 -5.75
C ALA A 43 6.19 -2.95 -4.48
N TRP A 44 5.15 -2.11 -4.37
CA TRP A 44 4.28 -2.02 -3.19
C TRP A 44 3.73 -3.38 -2.74
N SER A 45 3.41 -4.28 -3.67
CA SER A 45 2.84 -5.59 -3.40
C SER A 45 3.84 -6.52 -2.68
N ASN A 46 5.15 -6.33 -2.88
CA ASN A 46 6.17 -7.07 -2.14
C ASN A 46 6.16 -6.75 -0.66
N TYR A 47 5.84 -5.51 -0.29
CA TYR A 47 5.77 -5.09 1.11
C TYR A 47 4.58 -5.72 1.85
N ILE A 48 3.55 -6.16 1.12
CA ILE A 48 2.31 -6.70 1.70
C ILE A 48 2.30 -8.23 1.66
N PHE A 49 2.65 -8.83 0.51
CA PHE A 49 2.48 -10.28 0.30
C PHE A 49 3.75 -11.12 0.48
N TYR A 50 4.92 -10.49 0.36
CA TYR A 50 6.20 -11.21 0.29
C TYR A 50 7.21 -10.77 1.37
N SER A 51 6.85 -9.79 2.20
CA SER A 51 7.71 -9.26 3.25
C SER A 51 7.05 -9.38 4.61
N THR A 52 7.79 -9.93 5.57
CA THR A 52 7.40 -9.96 6.98
C THR A 52 7.89 -8.71 7.74
N GLU A 53 8.61 -7.79 7.06
CA GLU A 53 9.19 -6.58 7.68
C GLU A 53 8.13 -5.62 8.24
N PHE A 54 6.95 -5.66 7.63
CA PHE A 54 5.80 -4.82 7.94
C PHE A 54 4.76 -5.54 8.78
N GLU A 55 5.02 -6.75 9.26
CA GLU A 55 4.12 -7.44 10.18
C GLU A 55 4.30 -6.88 11.61
N ASN A 56 3.18 -6.56 12.25
CA ASN A 56 3.11 -6.24 13.67
C ASN A 56 3.29 -7.50 14.52
N ALA A 57 3.51 -7.32 15.82
CA ALA A 57 3.63 -8.43 16.77
C ALA A 57 2.38 -9.34 16.82
N ASP A 58 1.21 -8.79 16.47
CA ASP A 58 -0.06 -9.51 16.40
C ASP A 58 -0.28 -10.27 15.07
N GLY A 59 0.68 -10.19 14.14
CA GLY A 59 0.63 -10.83 12.81
C GLY A 59 -0.15 -10.05 11.76
N ASP A 60 -0.65 -8.85 12.09
CA ASP A 60 -1.32 -7.94 11.15
C ASP A 60 -0.32 -7.01 10.47
N ILE A 61 -0.62 -6.53 9.26
CA ILE A 61 0.27 -5.64 8.50
C ILE A 61 0.22 -4.21 9.06
N ASP A 62 1.38 -3.63 9.36
CA ASP A 62 1.58 -2.21 9.65
C ASP A 62 1.48 -1.37 8.37
N VAL A 63 0.23 -1.04 8.03
CA VAL A 63 -0.10 -0.24 6.85
C VAL A 63 0.61 1.13 6.87
N ASP A 64 0.81 1.73 8.04
CA ASP A 64 1.47 3.03 8.13
C ASP A 64 2.93 2.93 7.70
N ARG A 65 3.66 1.91 8.16
CA ARG A 65 5.05 1.66 7.72
C ARG A 65 5.14 1.28 6.25
N VAL A 66 4.19 0.51 5.71
CA VAL A 66 4.13 0.21 4.26
C VAL A 66 4.01 1.49 3.45
N ILE A 67 3.09 2.37 3.83
CA ILE A 67 2.88 3.67 3.17
C ILE A 67 4.16 4.53 3.26
N GLU A 68 4.80 4.59 4.42
CA GLU A 68 6.07 5.31 4.55
C GLU A 68 7.13 4.77 3.61
N GLN A 69 7.27 3.45 3.49
CA GLN A 69 8.25 2.82 2.62
C GLN A 69 7.98 3.10 1.13
N ILE A 70 6.73 2.97 0.68
CA ILE A 70 6.30 3.30 -0.69
C ILE A 70 6.72 4.73 -1.05
N TYR A 71 6.50 5.70 -0.15
CA TYR A 71 6.84 7.10 -0.40
C TYR A 71 8.31 7.43 -0.14
N LYS A 72 9.04 6.63 0.63
CA LYS A 72 10.49 6.76 0.86
C LYS A 72 11.27 6.41 -0.39
N ASN A 73 10.85 5.39 -1.15
CA ASN A 73 11.48 4.99 -2.41
C ASN A 73 11.39 6.04 -3.53
N LYS A 74 10.50 7.05 -3.39
CA LYS A 74 10.44 8.22 -4.28
C LYS A 74 11.73 9.07 -4.26
N SER A 75 12.62 8.89 -3.28
CA SER A 75 13.77 9.76 -3.05
C SER A 75 15.12 9.26 -3.62
N ILE A 76 15.18 8.10 -4.28
CA ILE A 76 16.42 7.66 -4.94
C ILE A 76 16.32 8.00 -6.43
N ILE A 77 16.40 9.30 -6.73
CA ILE A 77 16.82 9.77 -8.05
C ILE A 77 18.35 9.82 -7.98
N LEU A 78 19.00 8.84 -8.59
CA LEU A 78 20.44 8.83 -8.89
C LEU A 78 20.63 9.29 -10.34
#